data_AF-A0A5N7D4X8-F1
#
_entry.id   AF-A0A5N7D4X8-F1
#
_cell.length_a   1.000
_cell.length_b   1.000
_cell.length_c   1.000
_cell.angle_alpha   90.00
_cell.angle_beta   90.00
_cell.angle_gamma   90.00
#
_symmetry.space_group_name_H-M   'P 1'
#
loop_
_entity.id
_entity.type
_entity.pdbx_description
1 polymer ?
#
loop_
_entity_poly.entity_id
_entity_poly.type
_entity_poly.pdbx_seq_one_letter_code
_entity_poly.pdbx_strand_id
1 'polypeptide(L)'
;MKVQRWLFNGNPGAWYRLSLAVTRFNHPNRPHAQFSTQNSPSVATSCGYHPLKILDDASIENFRKEHFIAELPVILPRRHFRDLPAFGRWFQSSPSEPNVSRLNTTYLEQHGADAIVPLELTQPSTEPDKDGVSFRQFHAPLSLFLEWMRTAEEQSQSVRLYLAQCQLSDLPQTLRNDFATPELVSQAGNGDVYDTNVWIGYPPTYTPLHRDPNPNLFVQLAGRKIVRLIAPDDGQALFASVRRQLGRSGNREAAVFRGSEMMQGRERTLLEKEVWDDGLNTASSARKYVGYEAQLEAGDGMFIPKGWWHSIKGVGHGVTASVNWWFR
;
A
#
# COMPACT_ATOMS: atom_id res chain seq x y z
N MET A 1 21.81 -5.08 19.03
CA MET A 1 21.22 -4.16 20.03
C MET A 1 21.81 -2.77 19.81
N LYS A 2 21.08 -1.88 19.14
CA LYS A 2 21.43 -0.45 19.08
C LYS A 2 20.21 0.34 19.56
N VAL A 3 20.43 1.02 20.68
CA VAL A 3 19.47 1.81 21.43
C VAL A 3 19.31 3.17 20.74
N GLN A 4 18.06 3.58 20.49
CA GLN A 4 17.71 4.93 20.06
C GLN A 4 18.06 5.94 21.17
N ARG A 5 18.81 6.98 20.82
CA ARG A 5 19.04 8.15 21.68
C ARG A 5 18.32 9.34 21.06
N TRP A 6 17.18 9.69 21.65
CA TRP A 6 16.56 11.00 21.48
C TRP A 6 17.26 11.96 22.44
N LEU A 7 17.90 12.99 21.91
CA LEU A 7 18.36 14.13 22.69
C LEU A 7 17.53 15.35 22.30
N PHE A 8 16.70 15.76 23.25
CA PHE A 8 16.15 17.10 23.33
C PHE A 8 17.30 18.09 23.51
N ASN A 9 17.33 19.15 22.72
CA ASN A 9 17.96 20.40 23.12
C ASN A 9 17.02 21.54 22.75
N GLY A 10 16.47 22.19 23.78
CA GLY A 10 15.75 23.44 23.65
C GLY A 10 16.73 24.60 23.45
N ASN A 11 16.23 25.69 22.86
CA ASN A 11 16.77 27.01 23.13
C ASN A 11 15.62 28.03 23.18
N PRO A 12 15.61 28.96 24.14
CA PRO A 12 14.49 29.86 24.39
C PRO A 12 14.66 31.18 23.62
N GLY A 13 13.55 31.78 23.21
CA GLY A 13 13.54 33.09 22.56
C GLY A 13 12.13 33.66 22.48
N ALA A 14 11.61 34.13 23.61
CA ALA A 14 10.34 34.83 23.70
C ALA A 14 10.56 36.34 23.60
N TRP A 15 9.86 37.03 22.70
CA TRP A 15 9.49 38.44 22.86
C TRP A 15 8.10 38.74 22.24
N TYR A 16 7.13 38.90 23.14
CA TYR A 16 5.98 39.81 23.22
C TYR A 16 5.14 40.27 22.00
N ARG A 17 3.83 39.97 22.17
CA ARG A 17 2.60 40.80 22.05
C ARG A 17 2.14 41.33 20.68
N LEU A 18 0.92 40.95 20.30
CA LEU A 18 -0.29 41.75 20.58
C LEU A 18 -1.58 40.94 20.32
N SER A 19 -2.53 41.11 21.23
CA SER A 19 -3.87 40.51 21.23
C SER A 19 -4.82 41.33 20.38
N LEU A 20 -5.71 40.68 19.63
CA LEU A 20 -7.04 41.23 19.31
C LEU A 20 -8.06 40.10 19.44
N ALA A 21 -8.97 40.29 20.40
CA ALA A 21 -10.11 39.45 20.67
C ALA A 21 -11.21 39.72 19.64
N VAL A 22 -11.85 38.67 19.13
CA VAL A 22 -13.21 38.77 18.56
C VAL A 22 -14.03 37.55 19.03
N THR A 23 -14.89 37.87 19.99
CA THR A 23 -16.24 37.39 20.32
C THR A 23 -16.76 36.04 19.79
N ARG A 24 -17.20 35.23 20.75
CA ARG A 24 -18.11 34.07 20.60
C ARG A 24 -19.49 34.48 20.07
N PHE A 25 -20.09 33.61 19.25
CA PHE A 25 -21.55 33.46 19.15
C PHE A 25 -21.91 31.97 19.12
N ASN A 26 -22.94 31.62 19.91
CA ASN A 26 -23.50 30.28 20.07
C ASN A 26 -24.71 30.05 19.15
N HIS A 27 -24.71 28.90 18.44
CA HIS A 27 -25.83 27.98 18.07
C HIS A 27 -27.09 28.48 17.30
N PRO A 28 -27.94 27.60 16.70
CA PRO A 28 -27.88 26.13 16.47
C PRO A 28 -28.27 25.67 15.02
N ASN A 29 -28.42 24.35 14.84
CA ASN A 29 -29.10 23.60 13.75
C ASN A 29 -28.29 23.14 12.52
N ARG A 30 -27.94 21.84 12.55
CA ARG A 30 -27.60 21.01 11.37
C ARG A 30 -28.88 20.45 10.74
N PRO A 31 -29.06 20.50 9.41
CA PRO A 31 -29.89 19.53 8.72
C PRO A 31 -29.03 18.34 8.24
N HIS A 32 -29.54 17.14 8.47
CA HIS A 32 -29.08 15.92 7.82
C HIS A 32 -29.33 16.04 6.30
N ALA A 33 -28.27 16.13 5.50
CA ALA A 33 -28.37 16.05 4.05
C ALA A 33 -28.43 14.58 3.63
N GLN A 34 -29.64 14.09 3.37
CA GLN A 34 -29.86 12.88 2.57
C GLN A 34 -29.50 13.22 1.11
N PHE A 35 -28.41 12.67 0.60
CA PHE A 35 -28.11 12.74 -0.83
C PHE A 35 -28.79 11.56 -1.54
N SER A 36 -29.86 11.90 -2.27
CA SER A 36 -30.43 11.07 -3.32
C SER A 36 -29.72 11.43 -4.63
N THR A 37 -29.04 10.47 -5.24
CA THR A 37 -28.60 10.56 -6.64
C THR A 37 -28.83 9.21 -7.31
N GLN A 38 -29.51 9.28 -8.45
CA GLN A 38 -29.99 8.15 -9.23
C GLN A 38 -28.83 7.30 -9.77
N ASN A 39 -28.94 5.98 -9.55
CA ASN A 39 -27.98 4.97 -9.99
C ASN A 39 -28.10 4.68 -11.50
N SER A 40 -26.97 4.74 -12.20
CA SER A 40 -26.70 3.83 -13.33
C SER A 40 -25.97 2.61 -12.75
N PRO A 41 -26.20 1.38 -13.24
CA PRO A 41 -25.82 0.18 -12.50
C PRO A 41 -24.32 -0.05 -12.57
N SER A 42 -23.61 0.31 -11.50
CA SER A 42 -22.27 -0.17 -11.23
C SER A 42 -22.34 -1.69 -11.06
N VAL A 43 -21.63 -2.44 -11.90
CA VAL A 43 -21.42 -3.88 -11.72
C VAL A 43 -20.76 -4.07 -10.35
N ALA A 44 -21.55 -4.46 -9.35
CA ALA A 44 -21.02 -4.87 -8.06
C ALA A 44 -20.05 -6.01 -8.35
N THR A 45 -18.80 -5.87 -7.91
CA THR A 45 -17.90 -7.03 -7.88
C THR A 45 -18.60 -8.07 -7.02
N SER A 46 -18.61 -9.34 -7.47
CA SER A 46 -19.29 -10.47 -6.82
C SER A 46 -18.79 -10.80 -5.41
N CYS A 47 -17.96 -9.92 -4.86
CA CYS A 47 -17.12 -10.03 -3.70
C CYS A 47 -17.68 -9.25 -2.50
N GLY A 48 -18.68 -8.37 -2.66
CA GLY A 48 -19.27 -7.61 -1.55
C GLY A 48 -18.42 -6.43 -1.05
N TYR A 49 -17.40 -6.03 -1.81
CA TYR A 49 -16.68 -4.76 -1.67
C TYR A 49 -17.21 -3.76 -2.71
N HIS A 50 -17.31 -2.49 -2.35
CA HIS A 50 -17.73 -1.44 -3.27
C HIS A 50 -16.54 -1.00 -4.15
N PRO A 51 -16.73 -0.75 -5.45
CA PRO A 51 -15.66 -0.19 -6.26
C PRO A 51 -15.25 1.19 -5.72
N LEU A 52 -13.95 1.43 -5.60
CA LEU A 52 -13.43 2.72 -5.19
C LEU A 52 -13.60 3.76 -6.30
N LYS A 53 -14.00 4.99 -5.92
CA LYS A 53 -14.18 6.10 -6.86
C LYS A 53 -12.86 6.41 -7.60
N ILE A 54 -12.98 6.69 -8.89
CA ILE A 54 -11.91 7.21 -9.74
C ILE A 54 -12.15 8.72 -9.93
N LEU A 55 -11.12 9.53 -9.79
CA LEU A 55 -11.19 10.96 -10.09
C LEU A 55 -11.13 11.23 -11.59
N ASP A 56 -11.87 12.26 -12.03
CA ASP A 56 -11.82 12.76 -13.39
C ASP A 56 -10.51 13.54 -13.66
N ASP A 57 -10.07 14.32 -12.67
CA ASP A 57 -8.80 15.05 -12.68
C ASP A 57 -8.03 14.91 -11.36
N ALA A 58 -6.72 15.13 -11.43
CA ALA A 58 -5.82 15.11 -10.29
C ALA A 58 -5.45 16.53 -9.81
N SER A 59 -6.35 17.51 -9.98
CA SER A 59 -6.04 18.88 -9.56
C SER A 59 -5.74 18.93 -8.06
N ILE A 60 -4.63 19.61 -7.71
CA ILE A 60 -4.14 19.67 -6.33
C ILE A 60 -5.19 20.25 -5.38
N GLU A 61 -5.95 21.25 -5.82
CA GLU A 61 -7.01 21.87 -5.03
C GLU A 61 -8.14 20.88 -4.70
N ASN A 62 -8.67 20.20 -5.71
CA ASN A 62 -9.74 19.22 -5.54
C ASN A 62 -9.28 18.02 -4.70
N PHE A 63 -8.11 17.47 -5.02
CA PHE A 63 -7.52 16.37 -4.25
C PHE A 63 -7.31 16.75 -2.78
N ARG A 64 -6.74 17.94 -2.51
CA ARG A 64 -6.48 18.41 -1.16
C ARG A 64 -7.79 18.51 -0.37
N LYS A 65 -8.80 19.16 -0.94
CA LYS A 65 -10.06 19.45 -0.25
C LYS A 65 -10.92 18.21 -0.06
N GLU A 66 -11.18 17.46 -1.13
CA GLU A 66 -12.19 16.40 -1.14
C GLU A 66 -11.63 15.03 -0.69
N HIS A 67 -10.30 14.86 -0.66
CA HIS A 67 -9.67 13.57 -0.35
C HIS A 67 -8.62 13.63 0.75
N PHE A 68 -7.62 14.51 0.62
CA PHE A 68 -6.53 14.57 1.60
C PHE A 68 -7.03 15.05 2.97
N ILE A 69 -7.71 16.21 3.03
CA ILE A 69 -8.26 16.77 4.29
C ILE A 69 -9.46 15.95 4.79
N ALA A 70 -10.30 15.44 3.88
CA ALA A 70 -11.45 14.61 4.23
C ALA A 70 -11.07 13.18 4.66
N GLU A 71 -9.80 12.79 4.51
CA GLU A 71 -9.28 11.45 4.77
C GLU A 71 -10.09 10.35 4.04
N LEU A 72 -10.38 10.57 2.76
CA LEU A 72 -11.14 9.65 1.90
C LEU A 72 -10.27 9.01 0.82
N PRO A 73 -10.25 7.67 0.71
CA PRO A 73 -9.46 6.98 -0.30
C PRO A 73 -10.05 7.21 -1.69
N VAL A 74 -9.18 7.23 -2.69
CA VAL A 74 -9.58 7.45 -4.08
C VAL A 74 -8.56 6.89 -5.05
N ILE A 75 -9.01 6.46 -6.22
CA ILE A 75 -8.15 6.20 -7.37
C ILE A 75 -7.98 7.52 -8.12
N LEU A 76 -6.75 7.89 -8.42
CA LEU A 76 -6.44 9.04 -9.27
C LEU A 76 -6.81 8.73 -10.73
N PRO A 77 -6.81 9.72 -11.65
CA PRO A 77 -7.10 9.46 -13.06
C PRO A 77 -6.26 8.29 -13.58
N ARG A 78 -6.89 7.44 -14.38
CA ARG A 78 -6.21 6.22 -14.88
C ARG A 78 -4.95 6.59 -15.62
N ARG A 79 -3.88 5.82 -15.37
CA ARG A 79 -2.58 5.98 -16.02
C ARG A 79 -1.89 7.33 -15.77
N HIS A 80 -2.28 8.06 -14.71
CA HIS A 80 -1.75 9.39 -14.40
C HIS A 80 -0.22 9.42 -14.20
N PHE A 81 0.39 8.34 -13.72
CA PHE A 81 1.82 8.31 -13.35
C PHE A 81 2.74 7.66 -14.42
N ARG A 82 2.29 7.52 -15.66
CA ARG A 82 3.08 6.88 -16.73
C ARG A 82 4.32 7.66 -17.15
N ASP A 83 4.42 8.92 -16.75
CA ASP A 83 5.52 9.84 -17.01
C ASP A 83 6.71 9.65 -16.06
N LEU A 84 6.53 8.91 -14.95
CA LEU A 84 7.65 8.54 -14.07
C LEU A 84 8.75 7.83 -14.87
N PRO A 85 10.02 8.28 -14.80
CA PRO A 85 11.11 7.68 -15.58
C PRO A 85 11.27 6.17 -15.35
N ALA A 86 10.92 5.68 -14.16
CA ALA A 86 10.92 4.26 -13.83
C ALA A 86 10.12 3.40 -14.83
N PHE A 87 9.00 3.89 -15.39
CA PHE A 87 8.21 3.12 -16.37
C PHE A 87 9.04 2.72 -17.60
N GLY A 88 9.80 3.66 -18.16
CA GLY A 88 10.59 3.43 -19.37
C GLY A 88 11.96 2.81 -19.09
N ARG A 89 12.48 2.94 -17.86
CA ARG A 89 13.83 2.48 -17.50
C ARG A 89 13.84 1.12 -16.82
N TRP A 90 12.89 0.85 -15.93
CA TRP A 90 12.88 -0.36 -15.10
C TRP A 90 12.13 -1.51 -15.75
N PHE A 91 11.28 -1.25 -16.75
CA PHE A 91 10.42 -2.25 -17.36
C PHE A 91 10.57 -2.29 -18.87
N GLN A 92 10.39 -3.47 -19.43
CA GLN A 92 10.36 -3.73 -20.87
C GLN A 92 9.13 -4.57 -21.20
N SER A 93 8.65 -4.49 -22.44
CA SER A 93 7.63 -5.42 -22.92
C SER A 93 8.19 -6.83 -23.00
N SER A 94 7.39 -7.81 -22.59
CA SER A 94 7.69 -9.22 -22.83
C SER A 94 7.67 -9.51 -24.34
N PRO A 95 8.68 -10.21 -24.89
CA PRO A 95 8.67 -10.64 -26.29
C PRO A 95 7.61 -11.70 -26.58
N SER A 96 7.24 -12.50 -25.59
CA SER A 96 6.33 -13.65 -25.73
C SER A 96 4.88 -13.30 -25.48
N GLU A 97 4.59 -12.31 -24.63
CA GLU A 97 3.23 -11.97 -24.21
C GLU A 97 2.94 -10.47 -24.36
N PRO A 98 2.05 -10.08 -25.29
CA PRO A 98 1.60 -8.70 -25.42
C PRO A 98 0.96 -8.19 -24.12
N ASN A 99 1.31 -6.97 -23.71
CA ASN A 99 0.86 -6.31 -22.47
C ASN A 99 1.43 -6.87 -21.15
N VAL A 100 2.37 -7.82 -21.21
CA VAL A 100 3.10 -8.27 -20.03
C VAL A 100 4.43 -7.54 -19.95
N SER A 101 4.75 -7.05 -18.75
CA SER A 101 6.03 -6.39 -18.48
C SER A 101 7.01 -7.38 -17.87
N ARG A 102 8.29 -7.21 -18.20
CA ARG A 102 9.44 -7.81 -17.52
C ARG A 102 10.35 -6.72 -16.96
N LEU A 103 11.22 -7.07 -16.03
CA LEU A 103 12.23 -6.13 -15.54
C LEU A 103 13.31 -5.89 -16.60
N ASN A 104 13.76 -4.65 -16.69
CA ASN A 104 14.98 -4.29 -17.39
C ASN A 104 16.19 -4.62 -16.50
N THR A 105 16.52 -5.90 -16.42
CA THR A 105 17.62 -6.38 -15.57
C THR A 105 18.96 -5.77 -15.95
N THR A 106 19.19 -5.51 -17.25
CA THR A 106 20.42 -4.84 -17.71
C THR A 106 20.60 -3.45 -17.10
N TYR A 107 19.56 -2.60 -17.12
CA TYR A 107 19.64 -1.27 -16.51
C TYR A 107 19.81 -1.34 -14.99
N LEU A 108 19.05 -2.22 -14.33
CA LEU A 108 19.09 -2.36 -12.87
C LEU A 108 20.42 -2.94 -12.38
N GLU A 109 21.00 -3.90 -13.10
CA GLU A 109 22.34 -4.44 -12.81
C GLU A 109 23.41 -3.37 -13.00
N GLN A 110 23.37 -2.66 -14.13
CA GLN A 110 24.35 -1.62 -14.46
C GLN A 110 24.43 -0.53 -13.38
N HIS A 111 23.31 -0.19 -12.74
CA HIS A 111 23.23 0.94 -11.82
C HIS A 111 23.02 0.57 -10.35
N GLY A 112 22.79 -0.70 -10.04
CA GLY A 112 22.38 -1.11 -8.69
C GLY A 112 22.77 -2.51 -8.26
N ALA A 113 23.55 -3.28 -9.04
CA ALA A 113 23.87 -4.68 -8.71
C ALA A 113 24.31 -4.92 -7.25
N ASP A 114 25.18 -4.05 -6.72
CA ASP A 114 25.74 -4.18 -5.37
C ASP A 114 24.90 -3.51 -4.27
N ALA A 115 23.80 -2.86 -4.63
CA ALA A 115 22.90 -2.24 -3.67
C ALA A 115 22.30 -3.32 -2.76
N ILE A 116 22.39 -3.12 -1.45
CA ILE A 116 21.86 -4.06 -0.46
C ILE A 116 20.39 -3.73 -0.22
N VAL A 117 19.51 -4.59 -0.70
CA VAL A 117 18.05 -4.38 -0.67
C VAL A 117 17.34 -5.38 0.26
N PRO A 118 16.20 -5.00 0.86
CA PRO A 118 15.40 -5.92 1.65
C PRO A 118 14.64 -6.89 0.74
N LEU A 119 14.74 -8.18 1.05
CA LEU A 119 14.07 -9.26 0.36
C LEU A 119 13.25 -10.11 1.34
N GLU A 120 12.05 -10.47 0.91
CA GLU A 120 11.21 -11.45 1.58
C GLU A 120 11.25 -12.77 0.83
N LEU A 121 11.63 -13.84 1.53
CA LEU A 121 11.60 -15.21 1.02
C LEU A 121 10.34 -15.91 1.54
N THR A 122 9.53 -16.41 0.62
CA THR A 122 8.38 -17.27 0.92
C THR A 122 8.59 -18.63 0.27
N GLN A 123 8.51 -19.71 1.05
CA GLN A 123 8.71 -21.08 0.55
C GLN A 123 7.79 -22.07 1.28
N PRO A 124 7.49 -23.25 0.70
CA PRO A 124 6.72 -24.28 1.39
C PRO A 124 7.39 -24.67 2.72
N SER A 125 6.60 -24.77 3.78
CA SER A 125 7.05 -25.28 5.08
C SER A 125 6.82 -26.78 5.16
N THR A 126 7.81 -27.52 5.65
CA THR A 126 7.68 -28.95 5.98
C THR A 126 7.21 -29.18 7.42
N GLU A 127 7.11 -28.13 8.24
CA GLU A 127 6.67 -28.25 9.63
C GLU A 127 5.13 -28.38 9.74
N PRO A 128 4.60 -29.36 10.50
CA PRO A 128 3.16 -29.63 10.60
C PRO A 128 2.31 -28.50 11.20
N ASP A 129 2.88 -27.68 12.09
CA ASP A 129 2.17 -26.64 12.87
C ASP A 129 2.18 -25.25 12.21
N LYS A 130 2.78 -25.10 11.02
CA LYS A 130 2.79 -23.84 10.25
C LYS A 130 1.74 -23.90 9.14
N ASP A 131 1.26 -22.74 8.68
CA ASP A 131 0.26 -22.60 7.62
C ASP A 131 0.77 -23.03 6.22
N GLY A 132 1.56 -24.10 6.13
CA GLY A 132 2.14 -24.63 4.89
C GLY A 132 3.25 -23.79 4.27
N VAL A 133 3.59 -22.65 4.87
CA VAL A 133 4.55 -21.67 4.32
C VAL A 133 5.52 -21.19 5.40
N SER A 134 6.79 -21.05 5.01
CA SER A 134 7.85 -20.42 5.79
C SER A 134 8.19 -19.07 5.18
N PHE A 135 8.34 -18.06 6.04
CA PHE A 135 8.64 -16.69 5.65
C PHE A 135 9.91 -16.19 6.38
N ARG A 136 10.79 -15.50 5.66
CA ARG A 136 11.90 -14.76 6.27
C ARG A 136 12.22 -13.48 5.51
N GLN A 137 12.62 -12.45 6.25
CA GLN A 137 13.20 -11.23 5.69
C GLN A 137 14.71 -11.25 5.85
N PHE A 138 15.42 -10.79 4.83
CA PHE A 138 16.87 -10.66 4.84
C PHE A 138 17.30 -9.56 3.86
N HIS A 139 18.54 -9.10 3.98
CA HIS A 139 19.11 -8.14 3.05
C HIS A 139 20.13 -8.85 2.17
N ALA A 140 20.16 -8.51 0.89
CA ALA A 140 21.09 -9.09 -0.08
C ALA A 140 21.36 -8.11 -1.24
N PRO A 141 22.43 -8.32 -2.02
CA PRO A 141 22.65 -7.57 -3.24
C PRO A 141 21.46 -7.66 -4.20
N LEU A 142 21.10 -6.55 -4.84
CA LEU A 142 20.04 -6.48 -5.83
C LEU A 142 20.28 -7.47 -6.98
N SER A 143 21.53 -7.72 -7.36
CA SER A 143 21.92 -8.71 -8.37
C SER A 143 21.35 -10.10 -8.10
N LEU A 144 21.29 -10.56 -6.83
CA LEU A 144 20.70 -11.84 -6.45
C LEU A 144 19.19 -11.87 -6.77
N PHE A 145 18.49 -10.77 -6.46
CA PHE A 145 17.07 -10.66 -6.77
C PHE A 145 16.82 -10.62 -8.28
N LEU A 146 17.65 -9.90 -9.04
CA LEU A 146 17.53 -9.81 -10.49
C LEU A 146 17.81 -11.15 -11.18
N GLU A 147 18.79 -11.92 -10.68
CA GLU A 147 19.03 -13.29 -11.14
C GLU A 147 17.79 -14.18 -10.91
N TRP A 148 17.22 -14.14 -9.71
CA TRP A 148 15.99 -14.88 -9.43
C TRP A 148 14.82 -14.46 -10.32
N MET A 149 14.66 -13.15 -10.59
CA MET A 149 13.62 -12.65 -11.49
C MET A 149 13.77 -13.19 -12.92
N ARG A 150 15.01 -13.36 -13.42
CA ARG A 150 15.28 -13.99 -14.72
C ARG A 150 14.88 -15.47 -14.71
N THR A 151 15.29 -16.23 -13.70
CA THR A 151 14.94 -17.66 -13.59
C THR A 151 13.44 -17.89 -13.43
N ALA A 152 12.76 -17.04 -12.66
CA ALA A 152 11.32 -17.14 -12.43
C ALA A 152 10.46 -16.77 -13.64
N GLU A 153 11.01 -16.03 -14.62
CA GLU A 153 10.34 -15.74 -15.90
C GLU A 153 10.20 -17.00 -16.77
N GLU A 154 11.21 -17.88 -16.72
CA GLU A 154 11.28 -19.09 -17.55
C GLU A 154 10.63 -20.30 -16.90
N GLN A 155 10.63 -20.36 -15.56
CA GLN A 155 10.30 -21.56 -14.81
C GLN A 155 9.47 -21.23 -13.56
N SER A 156 8.40 -22.01 -13.34
CA SER A 156 7.61 -21.90 -12.12
C SER A 156 8.45 -22.31 -10.90
N GLN A 157 8.63 -21.36 -9.98
CA GLN A 157 9.40 -21.57 -8.74
C GLN A 157 8.47 -21.86 -7.55
N SER A 158 8.81 -22.87 -6.75
CA SER A 158 8.17 -23.09 -5.44
C SER A 158 8.60 -22.04 -4.42
N VAL A 159 9.79 -21.48 -4.60
CA VAL A 159 10.38 -20.42 -3.78
C VAL A 159 10.11 -19.06 -4.40
N ARG A 160 9.65 -18.11 -3.59
CA ARG A 160 9.33 -16.74 -4.03
C ARG A 160 10.21 -15.73 -3.31
N LEU A 161 10.86 -14.88 -4.09
CA LEU A 161 11.45 -13.64 -3.57
C LEU A 161 10.53 -12.46 -3.88
N TYR A 162 10.42 -11.57 -2.90
CA TYR A 162 9.71 -10.31 -3.03
C TYR A 162 10.62 -9.20 -2.52
N LEU A 163 10.99 -8.27 -3.39
CA LEU A 163 11.60 -7.01 -2.95
C LEU A 163 10.46 -6.18 -2.38
N ALA A 164 10.46 -6.00 -1.06
CA ALA A 164 9.35 -5.39 -0.34
C ALA A 164 9.84 -4.30 0.59
N GLN A 165 9.13 -3.17 0.61
CA GLN A 165 9.51 -2.00 1.39
C GLN A 165 10.98 -1.61 1.20
N CYS A 166 11.47 -1.69 -0.05
CA CYS A 166 12.81 -1.21 -0.37
C CYS A 166 12.77 0.30 -0.42
N GLN A 167 13.41 0.95 0.56
CA GLN A 167 13.43 2.40 0.62
C GLN A 167 14.28 2.92 -0.54
N LEU A 168 13.90 4.04 -1.13
CA LEU A 168 14.73 4.67 -2.15
C LEU A 168 16.14 4.94 -1.63
N SER A 169 16.32 5.26 -0.35
CA SER A 169 17.64 5.46 0.27
C SER A 169 18.56 4.23 0.20
N ASP A 170 18.02 3.02 0.06
CA ASP A 170 18.79 1.78 -0.12
C ASP A 170 19.36 1.66 -1.55
N LEU A 171 18.85 2.48 -2.49
CA LEU A 171 19.24 2.45 -3.89
C LEU A 171 20.27 3.55 -4.23
N PRO A 172 21.17 3.29 -5.21
CA PRO A 172 22.05 4.30 -5.75
C PRO A 172 21.29 5.49 -6.34
N GLN A 173 21.93 6.67 -6.33
CA GLN A 173 21.28 7.93 -6.73
C GLN A 173 20.66 7.86 -8.14
N THR A 174 21.31 7.18 -9.08
CA THR A 174 20.80 7.00 -10.45
C THR A 174 19.43 6.36 -10.48
N LEU A 175 19.25 5.29 -9.69
CA LEU A 175 17.98 4.58 -9.57
C LEU A 175 16.94 5.38 -8.78
N ARG A 176 17.37 6.10 -7.73
CA ARG A 176 16.48 7.01 -6.97
C ARG A 176 15.87 8.10 -7.83
N ASN A 177 16.64 8.64 -8.77
CA ASN A 177 16.19 9.72 -9.65
C ASN A 177 15.05 9.29 -10.60
N ASP A 178 14.76 8.00 -10.71
CA ASP A 178 13.65 7.48 -11.52
C ASP A 178 12.27 7.64 -10.87
N PHE A 179 12.23 8.08 -9.60
CA PHE A 179 11.02 8.23 -8.79
C PHE A 179 10.87 9.66 -8.28
N ALA A 180 10.66 10.60 -9.22
CA ALA A 180 10.36 11.99 -8.85
C ALA A 180 9.14 12.06 -7.92
N THR A 181 9.22 12.91 -6.89
CA THR A 181 8.12 13.12 -5.94
C THR A 181 6.95 13.79 -6.64
N PRO A 182 5.75 13.18 -6.65
CA PRO A 182 4.58 13.77 -7.29
C PRO A 182 4.14 15.11 -6.65
N GLU A 183 3.50 15.99 -7.44
CA GLU A 183 2.94 17.24 -6.93
C GLU A 183 1.90 17.01 -5.83
N LEU A 184 1.09 15.95 -5.96
CA LEU A 184 0.13 15.54 -4.93
C LEU A 184 0.80 15.24 -3.58
N VAL A 185 2.04 14.71 -3.60
CA VAL A 185 2.81 14.39 -2.39
C VAL A 185 3.44 15.65 -1.79
N SER A 186 4.06 16.47 -2.64
CA SER A 186 4.79 17.66 -2.20
C SER A 186 3.90 18.85 -1.85
N GLN A 187 2.66 18.89 -2.36
CA GLN A 187 1.78 20.05 -2.22
C GLN A 187 0.50 19.77 -1.46
N ALA A 188 -0.05 18.55 -1.39
CA ALA A 188 -1.36 18.36 -0.76
C ALA A 188 -1.36 18.66 0.74
N GLY A 189 -0.25 18.37 1.43
CA GLY A 189 -0.04 18.65 2.85
C GLY A 189 1.08 19.65 3.10
N ASN A 190 1.93 19.34 4.08
CA ASN A 190 3.14 20.12 4.41
C ASN A 190 4.29 19.89 3.42
N GLY A 191 4.22 18.83 2.62
CA GLY A 191 5.23 18.46 1.63
C GLY A 191 6.35 17.58 2.19
N ASP A 192 6.21 17.11 3.44
CA ASP A 192 7.18 16.23 4.08
C ASP A 192 7.01 14.81 3.53
N VAL A 193 8.08 14.26 2.92
CA VAL A 193 8.14 12.85 2.54
C VAL A 193 8.86 12.08 3.64
N TYR A 194 8.14 11.24 4.36
CA TYR A 194 8.71 10.40 5.41
C TYR A 194 9.52 9.26 4.82
N ASP A 195 8.97 8.62 3.79
CA ASP A 195 9.64 7.51 3.10
C ASP A 195 9.06 7.31 1.70
N THR A 196 9.84 6.67 0.83
CA THR A 196 9.42 6.24 -0.50
C THR A 196 9.90 4.83 -0.71
N ASN A 197 8.97 3.90 -0.91
CA ASN A 197 9.29 2.49 -0.98
C ASN A 197 8.93 1.91 -2.34
N VAL A 198 9.73 0.94 -2.78
CA VAL A 198 9.52 0.18 -4.01
C VAL A 198 9.21 -1.28 -3.63
N TRP A 199 8.28 -1.88 -4.37
CA TRP A 199 7.94 -3.29 -4.26
C TRP A 199 7.99 -3.95 -5.62
N ILE A 200 8.65 -5.11 -5.72
CA ILE A 200 8.81 -5.85 -6.97
C ILE A 200 8.77 -7.37 -6.71
N GLY A 201 8.01 -8.09 -7.53
CA GLY A 201 8.10 -9.55 -7.59
C GLY A 201 7.14 -10.15 -8.62
N TYR A 202 6.97 -11.47 -8.58
CA TYR A 202 6.02 -12.19 -9.41
C TYR A 202 4.71 -12.51 -8.66
N PRO A 203 3.53 -12.28 -9.26
CA PRO A 203 2.25 -12.72 -8.72
C PRO A 203 2.16 -14.24 -8.47
N PRO A 204 1.31 -14.69 -7.54
CA PRO A 204 0.71 -13.91 -6.47
C PRO A 204 1.75 -13.28 -5.52
N THR A 205 1.54 -12.01 -5.21
CA THR A 205 2.15 -11.33 -4.06
C THR A 205 1.04 -10.98 -3.07
N TYR A 206 1.35 -10.91 -1.78
CA TYR A 206 0.34 -10.67 -0.76
C TYR A 206 0.89 -9.79 0.36
N THR A 207 0.18 -8.70 0.64
CA THR A 207 0.36 -7.86 1.82
C THR A 207 -0.87 -8.01 2.71
N PRO A 208 -0.73 -8.65 3.89
CA PRO A 208 -1.80 -8.84 4.86
C PRO A 208 -2.48 -7.54 5.29
N LEU A 209 -3.67 -7.65 5.88
CA LEU A 209 -4.43 -6.52 6.38
C LEU A 209 -3.64 -5.75 7.44
N HIS A 210 -3.38 -4.47 7.18
CA HIS A 210 -2.67 -3.57 8.08
C HIS A 210 -3.13 -2.12 7.86
N ARG A 211 -2.57 -1.17 8.60
CA ARG A 211 -2.77 0.27 8.39
C ARG A 211 -1.47 1.01 8.59
N ASP A 212 -1.30 2.09 7.83
CA ASP A 212 -0.10 2.92 7.87
C ASP A 212 -0.23 4.08 8.88
N PRO A 213 0.88 4.56 9.46
CA PRO A 213 0.89 5.70 10.37
C PRO A 213 0.75 7.07 9.66
N ASN A 214 0.97 7.10 8.34
CA ASN A 214 0.96 8.29 7.50
C ASN A 214 0.03 8.08 6.28
N PRO A 215 -0.52 9.16 5.71
CA PRO A 215 -1.11 9.12 4.38
C PRO A 215 -0.14 8.53 3.35
N ASN A 216 -0.68 7.81 2.38
CA ASN A 216 0.08 7.01 1.43
C ASN A 216 -0.42 7.27 0.01
N LEU A 217 0.45 7.76 -0.88
CA LEU A 217 0.20 7.72 -2.33
C LEU A 217 0.82 6.43 -2.86
N PHE A 218 0.00 5.51 -3.35
CA PHE A 218 0.44 4.20 -3.86
C PHE A 218 0.25 4.15 -5.38
N VAL A 219 1.31 3.85 -6.13
CA VAL A 219 1.33 3.84 -7.60
C VAL A 219 1.76 2.48 -8.12
N GLN A 220 1.00 1.94 -9.07
CA GLN A 220 1.31 0.69 -9.73
C GLN A 220 2.17 0.94 -10.98
N LEU A 221 3.37 0.37 -11.01
CA LEU A 221 4.35 0.56 -12.08
C LEU A 221 4.26 -0.51 -13.17
N ALA A 222 4.06 -1.77 -12.78
CA ALA A 222 3.96 -2.89 -13.70
C ALA A 222 3.01 -3.98 -13.17
N GLY A 223 2.36 -4.72 -14.07
CA GLY A 223 1.39 -5.75 -13.70
C GLY A 223 0.14 -5.17 -13.02
N ARG A 224 -0.55 -6.01 -12.23
CA ARG A 224 -1.82 -5.65 -11.59
C ARG A 224 -1.80 -5.90 -10.09
N LYS A 225 -2.46 -5.04 -9.34
CA LYS A 225 -2.75 -5.23 -7.91
C LYS A 225 -4.23 -4.97 -7.61
N ILE A 226 -4.78 -5.79 -6.73
CA ILE A 226 -6.08 -5.57 -6.12
C ILE A 226 -5.84 -5.11 -4.68
N VAL A 227 -6.47 -4.02 -4.29
CA VAL A 227 -6.38 -3.43 -2.95
C VAL A 227 -7.77 -3.42 -2.33
N ARG A 228 -7.92 -4.07 -1.18
CA ARG A 228 -9.14 -4.01 -0.36
C ARG A 228 -8.93 -3.07 0.81
N LEU A 229 -9.83 -2.11 0.97
CA LEU A 229 -9.81 -1.02 1.94
C LEU A 229 -10.98 -1.14 2.90
N ILE A 230 -10.73 -0.85 4.17
CA ILE A 230 -11.74 -0.82 5.24
C ILE A 230 -11.50 0.44 6.07
N ALA A 231 -12.58 1.15 6.40
CA ALA A 231 -12.53 2.35 7.23
C ALA A 231 -11.83 2.07 8.59
N PRO A 232 -11.19 3.07 9.22
CA PRO A 232 -10.36 2.86 10.41
C PRO A 232 -11.02 2.09 11.56
N ASP A 233 -12.26 2.43 11.92
CA ASP A 233 -12.98 1.80 13.03
C ASP A 233 -13.46 0.38 12.69
N ASP A 234 -13.95 0.18 11.47
CA ASP A 234 -14.40 -1.13 10.98
C ASP A 234 -13.23 -2.12 10.86
N GLY A 235 -12.10 -1.67 10.30
CA GLY A 235 -10.92 -2.51 10.19
C GLY A 235 -10.30 -2.82 11.56
N GLN A 236 -10.39 -1.89 12.52
CA GLN A 236 -9.97 -2.15 13.90
C GLN A 236 -10.89 -3.19 14.57
N ALA A 237 -12.20 -3.11 14.34
CA ALA A 237 -13.15 -4.09 14.86
C ALA A 237 -12.92 -5.49 14.26
N LEU A 238 -12.68 -5.57 12.95
CA LEU A 238 -12.32 -6.81 12.25
C LEU A 238 -11.03 -7.41 12.84
N PHE A 239 -9.97 -6.60 12.92
CA PHE A 239 -8.70 -7.02 13.48
C PHE A 239 -8.83 -7.53 14.91
N ALA A 240 -9.54 -6.79 15.76
CA ALA A 240 -9.79 -7.18 17.14
C ALA A 240 -10.59 -8.47 17.26
N SER A 241 -11.56 -8.69 16.36
CA SER A 241 -12.34 -9.93 16.28
C SER A 241 -11.45 -11.12 16.00
N VAL A 242 -10.58 -11.05 14.97
CA VAL A 242 -9.66 -12.14 14.63
C VAL A 242 -8.69 -12.42 15.77
N ARG A 243 -8.12 -11.39 16.41
CA ARG A 243 -7.21 -11.60 17.54
C ARG A 243 -7.89 -12.21 18.76
N ARG A 244 -9.15 -11.87 19.01
CA ARG A 244 -9.95 -12.50 20.08
C ARG A 244 -10.16 -13.99 19.83
N GLN A 245 -10.38 -14.42 18.59
CA GLN A 245 -10.46 -15.85 18.23
C GLN A 245 -9.15 -16.60 18.53
N LEU A 246 -8.03 -15.88 18.53
CA LEU A 246 -6.71 -16.41 18.85
C LEU A 246 -6.33 -16.27 20.33
N GLY A 247 -7.24 -15.79 21.20
CA GLY A 247 -6.95 -15.53 22.61
C GLY A 247 -5.93 -14.39 22.83
N ARG A 248 -5.79 -13.48 21.86
CA ARG A 248 -4.84 -12.36 21.89
C ARG A 248 -5.56 -11.02 22.09
N SER A 249 -4.85 -10.03 22.64
CA SER A 249 -5.37 -8.65 22.73
C SER A 249 -5.58 -8.05 21.34
N GLY A 250 -6.73 -7.43 21.11
CA GLY A 250 -7.08 -6.75 19.86
C GLY A 250 -7.05 -5.21 19.98
N ASN A 251 -6.30 -4.67 20.93
CA ASN A 251 -6.25 -3.22 21.19
C ASN A 251 -5.57 -2.43 20.06
N ARG A 252 -5.76 -1.10 20.07
CA ARG A 252 -5.24 -0.20 19.04
C ARG A 252 -3.72 -0.24 18.97
N GLU A 253 -3.04 -0.36 20.11
CA GLU A 253 -1.57 -0.41 20.19
C GLU A 253 -1.01 -1.58 19.40
N ALA A 254 -1.65 -2.74 19.45
CA ALA A 254 -1.17 -3.90 18.74
C ALA A 254 -1.55 -3.92 17.25
N ALA A 255 -2.28 -2.90 16.79
CA ALA A 255 -2.49 -2.59 15.38
C ALA A 255 -1.55 -1.49 14.87
N VAL A 256 -0.81 -0.80 15.76
CA VAL A 256 0.14 0.26 15.41
C VAL A 256 1.48 -0.41 15.06
N PHE A 257 1.83 -0.39 13.77
CA PHE A 257 3.02 -1.01 13.18
C PHE A 257 3.05 -2.56 13.26
N ARG A 258 2.77 -3.17 12.12
CA ARG A 258 2.85 -4.62 11.90
C ARG A 258 4.11 -4.91 11.07
N GLY A 259 4.96 -5.78 11.58
CA GLY A 259 6.21 -6.20 10.94
C GLY A 259 6.08 -7.57 10.29
N SER A 260 7.19 -8.31 10.22
CA SER A 260 7.24 -9.65 9.64
C SER A 260 6.27 -10.66 10.28
N GLU A 261 5.80 -10.42 11.51
CA GLU A 261 4.88 -11.32 12.20
C GLU A 261 3.49 -11.39 11.55
N MET A 262 3.10 -10.42 10.72
CA MET A 262 1.84 -10.49 9.97
C MET A 262 1.92 -11.44 8.76
N MET A 263 3.14 -11.80 8.33
CA MET A 263 3.39 -12.53 7.08
C MET A 263 3.27 -14.05 7.22
N GLN A 264 3.04 -14.56 8.43
CA GLN A 264 2.86 -15.99 8.70
C GLN A 264 2.00 -16.23 9.95
N GLY A 265 1.55 -17.47 10.15
CA GLY A 265 0.79 -17.85 11.34
C GLY A 265 -0.72 -17.70 11.15
N ARG A 266 -1.47 -18.34 12.05
CA ARG A 266 -2.94 -18.40 12.03
C ARG A 266 -3.63 -17.04 11.91
N GLU A 267 -3.04 -15.97 12.44
CA GLU A 267 -3.59 -14.61 12.31
C GLU A 267 -3.61 -14.13 10.86
N ARG A 268 -2.54 -14.39 10.10
CA ARG A 268 -2.48 -14.11 8.66
C ARG A 268 -3.59 -14.85 7.94
N THR A 269 -3.72 -16.16 8.18
CA THR A 269 -4.70 -17.03 7.50
C THR A 269 -6.13 -16.57 7.76
N LEU A 270 -6.45 -16.24 9.01
CA LEU A 270 -7.78 -15.75 9.39
C LEU A 270 -8.06 -14.36 8.81
N LEU A 271 -7.12 -13.43 8.87
CA LEU A 271 -7.29 -12.10 8.26
C LEU A 271 -7.42 -12.20 6.74
N GLU A 272 -6.63 -13.05 6.10
CA GLU A 272 -6.74 -13.30 4.67
C GLU A 272 -8.13 -13.82 4.32
N LYS A 273 -8.64 -14.80 5.07
CA LYS A 273 -10.00 -15.32 4.87
C LYS A 273 -11.07 -14.24 5.04
N GLU A 274 -11.04 -13.50 6.14
CA GLU A 274 -12.05 -12.45 6.41
C GLU A 274 -12.06 -11.34 5.35
N VAL A 275 -10.90 -11.03 4.77
CA VAL A 275 -10.76 -9.96 3.77
C VAL A 275 -11.00 -10.47 2.35
N TRP A 276 -10.48 -11.65 2.01
CA TRP A 276 -10.36 -12.16 0.64
C TRP A 276 -11.31 -13.31 0.27
N ASP A 277 -12.02 -13.90 1.22
CA ASP A 277 -13.02 -14.95 0.93
C ASP A 277 -14.30 -14.31 0.38
N ASP A 278 -14.50 -14.48 -0.92
CA ASP A 278 -15.68 -13.98 -1.65
C ASP A 278 -16.86 -14.96 -1.54
N GLY A 279 -16.61 -16.17 -1.02
CA GLY A 279 -17.57 -17.26 -0.87
C GLY A 279 -18.47 -17.14 0.35
N LEU A 280 -19.17 -16.01 0.52
CA LEU A 280 -20.35 -15.92 1.41
C LEU A 280 -21.53 -16.75 0.86
N ASN A 281 -21.31 -18.05 0.61
CA ASN A 281 -22.31 -19.07 0.32
C ASN A 281 -22.99 -19.56 1.60
N THR A 282 -23.35 -18.64 2.49
CA THR A 282 -24.39 -18.88 3.50
C THR A 282 -25.31 -17.66 3.48
N ALA A 283 -26.59 -17.92 3.24
CA ALA A 283 -27.66 -16.96 3.01
C ALA A 283 -28.02 -16.07 4.24
N SER A 284 -27.04 -15.65 5.06
CA SER A 284 -27.30 -14.93 6.30
C SER A 284 -26.16 -14.09 6.90
N SER A 285 -25.02 -13.88 6.22
CA SER A 285 -23.99 -12.98 6.77
C SER A 285 -23.39 -12.04 5.72
N ALA A 286 -24.12 -10.98 5.40
CA ALA A 286 -23.50 -9.78 4.84
C ALA A 286 -22.29 -9.38 5.70
N ARG A 287 -21.21 -8.90 5.08
CA ARG A 287 -20.05 -8.35 5.82
C ARG A 287 -20.56 -7.33 6.83
N LYS A 288 -20.03 -7.38 8.05
CA LYS A 288 -20.42 -6.48 9.15
C LYS A 288 -19.90 -5.04 8.97
N TYR A 289 -19.20 -4.78 7.87
CA TYR A 289 -18.53 -3.53 7.56
C TYR A 289 -18.68 -3.20 6.08
N VAL A 290 -18.50 -1.93 5.75
CA VAL A 290 -18.41 -1.47 4.35
C VAL A 290 -16.94 -1.51 3.93
N GLY A 291 -16.63 -2.32 2.92
CA GLY A 291 -15.30 -2.38 2.30
C GLY A 291 -15.30 -1.75 0.92
N TYR A 292 -14.14 -1.25 0.48
CA TYR A 292 -13.89 -0.77 -0.88
C TYR A 292 -12.79 -1.57 -1.59
N GLU A 293 -12.92 -1.77 -2.89
CA GLU A 293 -11.91 -2.43 -3.71
C GLU A 293 -11.39 -1.49 -4.79
N ALA A 294 -10.07 -1.43 -4.93
CA ALA A 294 -9.39 -0.77 -6.05
C ALA A 294 -8.62 -1.82 -6.86
N GLN A 295 -8.82 -1.81 -8.18
CA GLN A 295 -8.02 -2.59 -9.11
C GLN A 295 -7.08 -1.63 -9.82
N LEU A 296 -5.77 -1.83 -9.67
CA LEU A 296 -4.72 -0.96 -10.19
C LEU A 296 -3.94 -1.67 -11.28
N GLU A 297 -3.73 -0.97 -12.39
CA GLU A 297 -2.87 -1.37 -13.50
C GLU A 297 -1.68 -0.41 -13.65
N ALA A 298 -0.76 -0.73 -14.56
CA ALA A 298 0.42 0.09 -14.85
C ALA A 298 0.06 1.55 -15.20
N GLY A 299 0.48 2.47 -14.32
CA GLY A 299 0.27 3.91 -14.39
C GLY A 299 -0.79 4.44 -13.42
N ASP A 300 -1.59 3.57 -12.83
CA ASP A 300 -2.62 3.98 -11.89
C ASP A 300 -2.02 4.29 -10.52
N GLY A 301 -2.58 5.31 -9.86
CA GLY A 301 -2.27 5.61 -8.47
C GLY A 301 -3.53 5.70 -7.62
N MET A 302 -3.39 5.43 -6.33
CA MET A 302 -4.43 5.60 -5.33
C MET A 302 -3.91 6.33 -4.11
N PHE A 303 -4.78 7.12 -3.50
CA PHE A 303 -4.53 7.70 -2.19
C PHE A 303 -5.15 6.81 -1.11
N ILE A 304 -4.33 6.43 -0.13
CA ILE A 304 -4.75 5.72 1.08
C ILE A 304 -4.56 6.69 2.26
N PRO A 305 -5.64 7.21 2.84
CA PRO A 305 -5.54 8.13 3.94
C PRO A 305 -5.00 7.44 5.20
N LYS A 306 -4.50 8.26 6.12
CA LYS A 306 -3.98 7.77 7.40
C LYS A 306 -4.99 6.90 8.12
N GLY A 307 -4.54 5.77 8.66
CA GLY A 307 -5.37 4.89 9.50
C GLY A 307 -6.35 4.00 8.74
N TRP A 308 -6.51 4.15 7.43
CA TRP A 308 -7.28 3.22 6.61
C TRP A 308 -6.61 1.85 6.59
N TRP A 309 -7.41 0.83 6.87
CA TRP A 309 -6.95 -0.55 6.80
C TRP A 309 -6.96 -1.01 5.36
N HIS A 310 -5.90 -1.72 4.96
CA HIS A 310 -5.77 -2.21 3.60
C HIS A 310 -5.03 -3.54 3.54
N SER A 311 -5.42 -4.35 2.56
CA SER A 311 -4.73 -5.58 2.17
C SER A 311 -4.59 -5.59 0.67
N ILE A 312 -3.48 -6.13 0.17
CA ILE A 312 -3.08 -6.00 -1.23
C ILE A 312 -2.69 -7.37 -1.79
N LYS A 313 -3.18 -7.71 -2.98
CA LYS A 313 -2.75 -8.88 -3.75
C LYS A 313 -2.26 -8.47 -5.12
N GLY A 314 -1.03 -8.88 -5.48
CA GLY A 314 -0.57 -8.86 -6.87
C GLY A 314 -1.14 -10.05 -7.63
N VAL A 315 -1.68 -9.82 -8.82
CA VAL A 315 -2.39 -10.84 -9.62
C VAL A 315 -1.98 -10.78 -11.09
N GLY A 316 -2.26 -11.86 -11.83
CA GLY A 316 -1.96 -11.95 -13.26
C GLY A 316 -0.58 -12.54 -13.56
N HIS A 317 -0.07 -12.23 -14.76
CA HIS A 317 1.19 -12.75 -15.30
C HIS A 317 2.24 -11.63 -15.38
N GLY A 318 3.52 -12.02 -15.44
CA GLY A 318 4.66 -11.10 -15.48
C GLY A 318 4.98 -10.42 -14.16
N VAL A 319 5.90 -9.45 -14.20
CA VAL A 319 6.30 -8.72 -13.00
C VAL A 319 5.17 -7.84 -12.48
N THR A 320 4.98 -7.83 -11.15
CA THR A 320 4.22 -6.81 -10.46
C THR A 320 5.16 -5.86 -9.73
N ALA A 321 5.00 -4.57 -9.95
CA ALA A 321 5.80 -3.55 -9.31
C ALA A 321 4.96 -2.35 -8.89
N SER A 322 5.31 -1.77 -7.75
CA SER A 322 4.66 -0.58 -7.21
C SER A 322 5.68 0.32 -6.53
N VAL A 323 5.35 1.60 -6.40
CA VAL A 323 6.05 2.56 -5.55
C VAL A 323 5.03 3.29 -4.70
N ASN A 324 5.45 3.75 -3.52
CA ASN A 324 4.60 4.58 -2.69
C ASN A 324 5.37 5.74 -2.08
N TRP A 325 4.63 6.73 -1.61
CA TRP A 325 5.13 7.82 -0.79
C TRP A 325 4.31 7.89 0.49
N TRP A 326 4.96 7.77 1.65
CA TRP A 326 4.37 8.17 2.92
C TRP A 326 4.68 9.64 3.17
N PHE A 327 3.65 10.47 3.32
CA PHE A 327 3.81 11.92 3.28
C PHE A 327 2.87 12.65 4.25
N ARG A 328 3.15 13.94 4.51
CA ARG A 328 2.33 14.82 5.35
C ARG A 328 2.18 16.21 4.80
#